data_AF-A0A945FZA0-F1
#
_entry.id   AF-A0A945FZA0-F1
#
_cell.length_a   1.000
_cell.length_b   1.000
_cell.length_c   1.000
_cell.angle_alpha   90.00
_cell.angle_beta   90.00
_cell.angle_gamma   90.00
#
_symmetry.space_group_name_H-M   'P 1'
#
loop_
_entity.id
_entity.type
_entity.pdbx_description
1 polymer ?
#
loop_
_entity_poly.entity_id
_entity_poly.type
_entity_poly.pdbx_seq_one_letter_code
_entity_poly.pdbx_strand_id
1 'polypeptide(L)' 'MRLALVALQKDIDFDWAESDIDRDTNLIYLYDTLVPVLQFKGKEVCHYFIDEQAIREIVLK' A
#
# COMPACT_ATOMS: atom_id res chain seq x y z
N MET A 1 -0.42 -4.92 7.49
CA MET A 1 -0.59 -4.71 6.03
C MET A 1 0.10 -5.79 5.19
N ARG A 2 1.44 -5.97 5.23
CA ARG A 2 2.19 -6.99 4.45
C ARG A 2 1.51 -8.37 4.37
N LEU A 3 1.17 -8.98 5.51
CA LEU A 3 0.55 -10.31 5.53
C LEU A 3 -0.80 -10.37 4.80
N ALA A 4 -1.56 -9.28 4.83
CA ALA A 4 -2.84 -9.19 4.13
C ALA A 4 -2.64 -9.07 2.61
N LEU A 5 -1.60 -8.34 2.16
CA LEU A 5 -1.23 -8.30 0.73
C LEU A 5 -0.80 -9.68 0.22
N VAL A 6 0.02 -10.40 0.98
CA VAL A 6 0.43 -11.78 0.64
C VAL A 6 -0.77 -12.73 0.59
N ALA A 7 -1.75 -12.56 1.48
CA ALA A 7 -2.97 -13.34 1.44
C ALA A 7 -3.79 -13.03 0.18
N LEU A 8 -3.95 -11.75 -0.17
CA LEU A 8 -4.70 -11.30 -1.35
C LEU A 8 -4.03 -11.72 -2.67
N GLN A 9 -2.69 -11.80 -2.70
CA GLN A 9 -1.93 -12.31 -3.85
C GLN A 9 -2.24 -13.77 -4.22
N LYS A 10 -2.94 -14.53 -3.35
CA LYS A 10 -3.41 -15.87 -3.69
C LYS A 10 -4.61 -15.87 -4.64
N ASP A 11 -5.37 -14.77 -4.65
CA ASP A 11 -6.61 -14.65 -5.42
C ASP A 11 -6.45 -13.77 -6.66
N ILE A 12 -5.56 -12.78 -6.60
CA ILE A 12 -5.32 -11.82 -7.69
C ILE A 12 -3.82 -11.58 -7.87
N ASP A 13 -3.39 -11.41 -9.12
CA ASP A 13 -1.98 -11.20 -9.45
C ASP A 13 -1.61 -9.71 -9.43
N PHE A 14 -0.66 -9.33 -8.59
CA PHE A 14 -0.11 -7.97 -8.52
C PHE A 14 1.23 -7.96 -7.79
N ASP A 15 2.05 -6.97 -8.12
CA ASP A 15 3.32 -6.70 -7.44
C ASP A 15 3.21 -5.55 -6.45
N TRP A 16 4.02 -5.61 -5.39
CA TRP A 16 4.18 -4.53 -4.42
C TRP A 16 5.59 -4.55 -3.84
N ALA A 17 6.04 -3.40 -3.34
CA ALA A 17 7.33 -3.24 -2.69
C ALA A 17 7.17 -2.41 -1.41
N GLU A 18 8.05 -2.64 -0.44
CA GLU A 18 8.12 -1.78 0.75
C GLU A 18 9.09 -0.64 0.52
N SER A 19 8.70 0.53 1.01
CA SER A 19 9.57 1.70 1.11
C SER A 19 9.69 2.08 2.58
N ASP A 20 10.93 2.25 3.03
CA ASP A 20 11.24 2.81 4.36
C ASP A 20 11.08 4.33 4.27
N ILE A 21 9.99 4.86 4.87
CA ILE A 21 9.66 6.27 4.76
C ILE A 21 10.71 7.18 5.40
N ASP A 22 11.44 6.68 6.41
CA ASP A 22 12.46 7.44 7.15
C ASP A 22 13.68 7.78 6.28
N ARG A 23 13.77 7.20 5.08
CA ARG A 23 14.84 7.44 4.10
C ARG A 23 14.51 8.50 3.05
N ASP A 24 13.27 8.96 2.98
CA ASP A 24 12.83 9.98 2.01
C ASP A 24 12.10 11.12 2.74
N THR A 25 12.71 12.30 2.75
CA THR A 25 12.14 13.49 3.38
C THR A 25 10.76 13.86 2.87
N ASN A 26 10.42 13.56 1.61
CA ASN A 26 9.08 13.81 1.07
C ASN A 26 8.08 12.81 1.66
N LEU A 27 8.47 11.55 1.83
CA LEU A 27 7.61 10.54 2.44
C LEU A 27 7.42 10.81 3.94
N ILE A 28 8.45 11.28 4.65
CA ILE A 28 8.32 11.75 6.03
C ILE A 28 7.30 12.90 6.09
N TYR A 29 7.41 13.89 5.21
CA TYR A 29 6.48 15.02 5.20
C TYR A 29 5.03 14.60 4.91
N LEU A 30 4.84 13.61 4.03
CA LEU A 30 3.50 13.12 3.65
C LEU A 30 2.88 12.21 4.72
N TYR A 31 3.68 11.32 5.29
CA TYR A 31 3.16 10.21 6.10
C TYR A 31 3.62 10.27 7.54
N ASP A 32 4.88 10.64 7.83
CA ASP A 32 5.41 10.67 9.21
C ASP A 32 5.01 9.41 10.01
N THR A 33 4.17 9.54 11.03
CA THR A 33 3.68 8.42 11.86
C THR A 33 2.48 7.65 11.27
N LEU A 34 1.94 8.09 10.13
CA LEU A 34 0.83 7.48 9.39
C LEU A 34 1.29 6.26 8.59
N VAL A 35 1.84 5.27 9.28
CA VAL A 35 2.31 4.00 8.71
C VAL A 35 1.70 2.79 9.44
N PRO A 36 1.46 1.67 8.76
CA PRO A 36 1.68 1.43 7.32
C PRO A 36 0.63 2.09 6.44
N VAL A 37 1.08 2.58 5.28
CA VAL A 37 0.26 3.16 4.21
C VAL A 37 0.53 2.43 2.89
N LEU A 38 -0.53 2.20 2.10
CA LEU A 38 -0.41 1.68 0.75
C LEU A 38 -0.66 2.81 -0.25
N GLN A 39 0.22 2.96 -1.24
CA GLN A 39 0.03 3.89 -2.34
C GLN A 39 0.07 3.19 -3.69
N PHE A 40 -0.68 3.73 -4.65
CA PHE A 40 -0.59 3.36 -6.05
C PHE A 40 -0.44 4.62 -6.89
N LYS A 41 0.66 4.70 -7.68
CA LYS A 41 1.00 5.86 -8.52
C LYS A 41 0.95 7.21 -7.76
N GLY A 42 1.48 7.22 -6.53
CA GLY A 42 1.56 8.41 -5.68
C GLY A 42 0.23 8.83 -5.03
N LYS A 43 -0.82 7.99 -5.12
CA LYS A 43 -2.08 8.20 -4.41
C LYS A 43 -2.22 7.17 -3.30
N GLU A 44 -2.61 7.62 -2.11
CA GLU A 44 -2.98 6.74 -1.01
C GLU A 44 -4.17 5.86 -1.39
N VAL A 45 -4.08 4.58 -1.05
CA VAL A 45 -5.13 3.58 -1.24
C VAL A 45 -5.80 3.27 0.09
N CYS A 46 -5.01 2.95 1.12
CA CYS A 46 -5.48 2.65 2.47
C CYS A 46 -4.35 2.79 3.50
N HIS A 47 -4.72 3.01 4.76
CA HIS A 47 -3.80 3.10 5.90
C HIS A 47 -4.26 2.17 7.03
N TYR A 48 -3.30 1.61 7.79
CA TYR A 48 -3.47 0.64 8.89
C TYR A 48 -4.11 -0.71 8.53
N PHE A 49 -5.24 -0.72 7.84
CA PHE A 49 -5.97 -1.89 7.37
C PHE A 49 -5.98 -1.96 5.85
N ILE A 50 -6.06 -3.17 5.32
CA ILE A 50 -6.14 -3.38 3.87
C ILE A 50 -7.55 -3.05 3.39
N ASP A 51 -7.66 -2.35 2.27
CA ASP A 51 -8.91 -2.24 1.51
C ASP A 51 -8.79 -3.15 0.28
N GLU A 52 -9.25 -4.39 0.42
CA GLU A 52 -9.18 -5.37 -0.67
C GLU A 52 -10.01 -4.94 -1.88
N GLN A 53 -11.13 -4.23 -1.68
CA GLN A 53 -11.96 -3.76 -2.77
C GLN A 53 -11.21 -2.70 -3.58
N ALA A 54 -10.61 -1.71 -2.91
CA ALA A 54 -9.83 -0.69 -3.59
C ALA A 54 -8.64 -1.30 -4.36
N ILE A 55 -7.95 -2.29 -3.79
CA ILE A 55 -6.86 -3.00 -4.49
C ILE A 55 -7.40 -3.75 -5.71
N ARG A 56 -8.50 -4.48 -5.59
CA ARG A 56 -9.14 -5.18 -6.72
C ARG A 56 -9.54 -4.21 -7.83
N GLU A 57 -10.09 -3.06 -7.48
CA GLU A 57 -10.43 -2.01 -8.45
C GLU A 57 -9.20 -1.40 -9.14
N ILE A 58 -8.03 -1.43 -8.51
CA ILE A 58 -6.78 -0.94 -9.10
C ILE A 58 -6.16 -2.01 -10.02
N VAL A 59 -6.17 -3.27 -9.59
CA VAL A 59 -5.48 -4.39 -10.26
C VAL A 59 -6.28 -4.95 -11.43
N LEU A 60 -7.61 -5.00 -11.31
CA LEU A 60 -8.51 -5.63 -12.30
C LEU A 60 -9.07 -4.65 -13.34
N LYS A 61 -8.63 -3.39 -13.33
CA LYS A 61 -8.95 -2.38 -14.37
C LYS A 61 -7.95 -2.44 -15.52
#